data_AF-A0A7G2CRM6-F1
#
_entry.id   AF-A0A7G2CRM6-F1
#
_cell.length_a   1.000
_cell.length_b   1.000
_cell.length_c   1.000
_cell.angle_alpha   90.00
_cell.angle_beta   90.00
_cell.angle_gamma   90.00
#
_symmetry.space_group_name_H-M   'P 1'
#
loop_
_entity.id
_entity.type
_entity.pdbx_description
1 polymer ?
#
loop_
_entity_poly.entity_id
_entity_poly.type
_entity_poly.pdbx_seq_one_letter_code
_entity_poly.pdbx_strand_id
1 'polypeptide(L)'
;MGAMNPYGSMMNLNMNMGQPQNNMMPNMFMQNNMMSGGGMTLNSRGGMMTKQSMPMMGAMNMQQMQPQMMMKRQGQVETDLVEEGQVAALGRKSSQASLQRTPSRVGMYFKNKSAEGKEEEYKMEGDESIASKNRTRDPTLEHPFKSLFLYEEGNSNMRNNKHHFNKSDKNYTENDIELDGRTVRAQKPEDEEVTKYDYSGIALVSQSDDVEVTHEVLEEIRDVFAYGCNASLIMADADCPAAKPTSWFSWYALKTMAVSLFSRFEDAIADKRAEITMSMVLLQDDQSLDLLSDANVEAFQQAQNGGECNYDWKDIVVGESPLFGNVVQDLVYMWLDNAGDFNDTLDNALAVAEHYNTQGMQEDQYLNESEEYGIVLCTVLLKQIKTNSSGDQDIVFSSLFCSGVGNGVVHYNRILDKNPAEPRAVFYSVLHRSVHSCAAFSCSKNNAEIFTFLNTLQRFAKMETRKPKIGSVVNFIAYAESTIPRMEDELKKCEDPRRRAMTTKFLLRLRLMLSDFKAAIENPQEAVARTYL
;
A
#
# COMPACT_ATOMS: atom_id res chain seq x y z
N MET A 1 -59.24 -11.29 -3.79
CA MET A 1 -60.34 -10.61 -4.52
C MET A 1 -60.11 -9.12 -4.33
N GLY A 2 -59.80 -8.28 -5.29
CA GLY A 2 -59.79 -8.34 -6.75
C GLY A 2 -60.08 -6.92 -7.22
N ALA A 3 -59.28 -6.43 -8.19
CA ALA A 3 -59.59 -5.33 -9.10
C ALA A 3 -59.70 -3.91 -8.47
N MET A 4 -59.42 -2.78 -9.13
CA MET A 4 -59.15 -2.49 -10.53
C MET A 4 -58.60 -1.05 -10.59
N ASN A 5 -57.60 -0.82 -11.44
CA ASN A 5 -57.39 0.47 -12.11
C ASN A 5 -58.59 0.70 -13.07
N PRO A 6 -58.92 1.93 -13.52
CA PRO A 6 -58.56 2.22 -14.92
C PRO A 6 -58.48 3.70 -15.38
N TYR A 7 -57.89 3.87 -16.59
CA TYR A 7 -57.94 4.98 -17.57
C TYR A 7 -57.35 6.35 -17.16
N GLY A 8 -56.46 7.01 -17.91
CA GLY A 8 -56.03 6.88 -19.30
C GLY A 8 -56.62 7.98 -20.19
N SER A 9 -55.79 8.94 -20.63
CA SER A 9 -55.91 9.54 -21.98
C SER A 9 -54.59 10.18 -22.44
N MET A 10 -54.08 9.63 -23.55
CA MET A 10 -53.11 10.22 -24.47
C MET A 10 -53.72 11.38 -25.28
N MET A 11 -52.87 12.32 -25.72
CA MET A 11 -52.68 12.85 -27.10
C MET A 11 -51.92 14.21 -26.95
N ASN A 12 -50.66 14.42 -27.35
CA ASN A 12 -49.86 14.18 -28.56
C ASN A 12 -50.07 15.24 -29.68
N LEU A 13 -48.92 15.65 -30.28
CA LEU A 13 -48.67 16.56 -31.42
C LEU A 13 -48.53 18.07 -31.06
N ASN A 14 -47.55 18.84 -31.54
CA ASN A 14 -46.80 18.71 -32.80
C ASN A 14 -45.45 19.49 -32.82
N MET A 15 -44.65 19.13 -33.83
CA MET A 15 -43.29 19.48 -34.23
C MET A 15 -42.93 20.95 -34.50
N ASN A 16 -41.62 21.25 -34.42
CA ASN A 16 -40.85 21.97 -35.46
C ASN A 16 -39.33 21.79 -35.18
N MET A 17 -38.54 20.99 -35.91
CA MET A 17 -37.89 21.20 -37.23
C MET A 17 -37.11 22.50 -37.36
N GLY A 18 -35.77 22.40 -37.36
CA GLY A 18 -34.84 23.47 -37.72
C GLY A 18 -33.35 23.08 -37.57
N GLN A 19 -32.75 22.58 -38.63
CA GLN A 19 -31.30 22.56 -38.93
C GLN A 19 -31.15 23.02 -40.40
N PRO A 20 -29.93 23.31 -40.94
CA PRO A 20 -28.66 23.71 -40.32
C PRO A 20 -28.07 24.97 -41.02
N GLN A 21 -26.98 25.56 -40.49
CA GLN A 21 -26.13 26.46 -41.28
C GLN A 21 -24.65 26.09 -41.17
N ASN A 22 -24.09 25.84 -42.35
CA ASN A 22 -22.67 25.75 -42.68
C ASN A 22 -21.88 26.96 -42.18
N ASN A 23 -20.64 26.73 -41.73
CA ASN A 23 -19.55 27.57 -42.20
C ASN A 23 -18.21 26.84 -42.22
N MET A 24 -17.46 27.18 -43.26
CA MET A 24 -16.30 26.51 -43.84
C MET A 24 -15.00 26.75 -43.05
N MET A 25 -14.05 25.81 -43.20
CA MET A 25 -12.63 25.95 -42.80
C MET A 25 -11.92 27.12 -43.52
N PRO A 26 -10.68 27.47 -43.11
CA PRO A 26 -9.55 26.92 -43.86
C PRO A 26 -8.32 26.49 -43.04
N ASN A 27 -7.72 25.39 -43.53
CA ASN A 27 -6.32 24.99 -43.36
C ASN A 27 -5.35 26.17 -43.58
N MET A 28 -4.28 26.23 -42.78
CA MET A 28 -2.97 26.70 -43.25
C MET A 28 -1.86 25.75 -42.81
N PHE A 29 -1.39 24.97 -43.79
CA PHE A 29 -0.02 24.49 -43.86
C PHE A 29 0.91 25.68 -44.05
N MET A 30 2.02 25.74 -43.31
CA MET A 30 3.27 26.32 -43.81
C MET A 30 4.42 25.38 -43.52
N GLN A 31 5.04 24.94 -44.62
CA GLN A 31 6.29 24.22 -44.69
C GLN A 31 7.29 25.13 -45.41
N ASN A 32 8.55 25.07 -44.96
CA ASN A 32 9.79 25.56 -45.59
C ASN A 32 10.08 27.07 -45.62
N ASN A 33 11.21 27.44 -44.99
CA ASN A 33 12.38 27.71 -45.82
C ASN A 33 13.72 27.43 -45.11
N MET A 34 14.58 26.73 -45.86
CA MET A 34 16.00 26.50 -45.63
C MET A 34 16.84 27.77 -45.92
N MET A 35 18.04 27.81 -45.34
CA MET A 35 19.35 28.20 -45.93
C MET A 35 20.22 28.82 -44.82
N SER A 36 21.54 28.68 -44.74
CA SER A 36 22.56 27.77 -45.27
C SER A 36 23.90 28.25 -44.69
N GLY A 37 24.91 27.37 -44.64
CA GLY A 37 26.33 27.74 -44.53
C GLY A 37 26.84 27.82 -43.09
N GLY A 38 27.86 27.07 -42.65
CA GLY A 38 28.93 26.41 -43.38
C GLY A 38 30.25 26.81 -42.72
N GLY A 39 31.17 25.86 -42.53
CA GLY A 39 32.58 26.19 -42.22
C GLY A 39 33.24 25.31 -41.17
N MET A 40 33.91 24.26 -41.63
CA MET A 40 34.98 23.54 -40.93
C MET A 40 36.13 24.49 -40.54
N THR A 41 36.89 24.18 -39.49
CA THR A 41 38.37 24.05 -39.58
C THR A 41 38.99 23.43 -38.31
N LEU A 42 39.92 22.51 -38.56
CA LEU A 42 40.92 21.96 -37.64
C LEU A 42 42.00 23.00 -37.29
N ASN A 43 42.57 22.89 -36.08
CA ASN A 43 44.01 22.81 -35.78
C ASN A 43 44.17 22.69 -34.25
N SER A 44 44.78 21.65 -33.66
CA SER A 44 46.13 21.08 -33.81
C SER A 44 47.26 21.97 -33.24
N ARG A 45 47.79 21.56 -32.07
CA ARG A 45 49.15 21.71 -31.49
C ARG A 45 49.02 21.60 -29.95
N GLY A 46 49.73 20.76 -29.21
CA GLY A 46 50.89 19.91 -29.51
C GLY A 46 51.88 19.95 -28.35
N GLY A 47 52.30 18.77 -27.87
CA GLY A 47 53.58 18.52 -27.19
C GLY A 47 53.59 18.51 -25.66
N MET A 48 54.32 17.66 -24.94
CA MET A 48 55.01 16.38 -25.21
C MET A 48 55.66 15.93 -23.88
N MET A 49 55.66 14.62 -23.59
CA MET A 49 56.65 13.78 -22.85
C MET A 49 57.05 14.15 -21.40
N THR A 50 57.26 13.22 -20.46
CA THR A 50 58.15 12.03 -20.43
C THR A 50 57.67 11.05 -19.33
N LYS A 51 57.44 9.74 -19.55
CA LYS A 51 58.37 8.57 -19.58
C LYS A 51 59.03 8.17 -18.24
N GLN A 52 59.11 6.83 -18.09
CA GLN A 52 59.83 5.97 -17.11
C GLN A 52 59.05 5.61 -15.84
N SER A 53 59.01 4.37 -15.34
CA SER A 53 59.50 3.04 -15.78
C SER A 53 59.05 2.02 -14.72
N MET A 54 58.54 0.85 -15.11
CA MET A 54 58.50 -0.35 -14.24
C MET A 54 59.87 -1.04 -14.21
N PRO A 55 60.16 -1.90 -13.21
CA PRO A 55 60.04 -3.33 -13.50
C PRO A 55 59.63 -4.26 -12.32
N MET A 56 58.87 -5.30 -12.69
CA MET A 56 59.07 -6.75 -12.45
C MET A 56 58.98 -7.41 -11.05
N MET A 57 58.07 -8.41 -11.04
CA MET A 57 58.16 -9.78 -10.49
C MET A 57 58.31 -10.06 -8.99
N GLY A 58 57.43 -10.93 -8.50
CA GLY A 58 57.64 -11.72 -7.28
C GLY A 58 56.39 -12.50 -6.86
N ALA A 59 56.15 -13.66 -7.48
CA ALA A 59 55.16 -14.62 -7.03
C ALA A 59 55.64 -15.32 -5.73
N MET A 60 54.75 -15.52 -4.76
CA MET A 60 54.78 -16.74 -3.92
C MET A 60 53.42 -16.96 -3.26
N ASN A 61 53.01 -18.22 -3.32
CA ASN A 61 51.78 -18.82 -2.87
C ASN A 61 52.07 -19.60 -1.57
N MET A 62 51.04 -19.85 -0.74
CA MET A 62 50.82 -21.04 0.12
C MET A 62 50.33 -20.74 1.55
N GLN A 63 49.05 -21.11 1.74
CA GLN A 63 48.54 -22.04 2.75
C GLN A 63 48.48 -21.67 4.25
N GLN A 64 47.22 -21.73 4.72
CA GLN A 64 46.74 -22.42 5.92
C GLN A 64 47.27 -21.97 7.30
N MET A 65 46.38 -21.42 8.13
CA MET A 65 45.86 -22.11 9.32
C MET A 65 44.66 -21.35 9.93
N GLN A 66 43.67 -22.12 10.35
CA GLN A 66 42.46 -21.73 11.09
C GLN A 66 42.72 -21.70 12.63
N PRO A 67 41.76 -21.26 13.46
CA PRO A 67 42.00 -20.28 14.53
C PRO A 67 42.14 -20.87 15.94
N GLN A 68 42.72 -20.10 16.86
CA GLN A 68 42.62 -20.34 18.30
C GLN A 68 41.70 -19.30 18.97
N MET A 69 40.76 -19.83 19.75
CA MET A 69 39.85 -19.10 20.62
C MET A 69 40.59 -18.30 21.70
N MET A 70 40.17 -17.06 21.95
CA MET A 70 40.23 -16.46 23.29
C MET A 70 38.97 -15.65 23.57
N MET A 71 38.23 -16.10 24.59
CA MET A 71 37.30 -15.27 25.34
C MET A 71 38.06 -14.15 26.06
N LYS A 72 37.52 -12.92 26.04
CA LYS A 72 37.66 -11.99 27.16
C LYS A 72 36.42 -11.09 27.29
N ARG A 73 36.00 -10.96 28.55
CA ARG A 73 34.84 -10.23 29.08
C ARG A 73 35.08 -8.72 29.21
N GLN A 74 33.95 -8.01 29.37
CA GLN A 74 33.71 -6.74 30.07
C GLN A 74 33.98 -5.42 29.33
N GLY A 75 32.90 -4.85 28.77
CA GLY A 75 32.22 -3.69 29.36
C GLY A 75 32.97 -2.36 29.41
N GLN A 76 32.79 -1.54 28.37
CA GLN A 76 32.73 -0.08 28.46
C GLN A 76 31.58 0.40 27.58
N VAL A 77 30.66 1.16 28.18
CA VAL A 77 29.60 1.89 27.50
C VAL A 77 30.25 3.15 26.96
N GLU A 78 30.36 3.25 25.64
CA GLU A 78 30.75 4.47 24.94
C GLU A 78 29.47 5.00 24.29
N THR A 79 29.00 6.14 24.79
CA THR A 79 27.85 6.87 24.25
C THR A 79 28.33 7.66 23.04
N ASP A 80 28.15 7.09 21.85
CA ASP A 80 28.33 7.84 20.60
C ASP A 80 27.03 8.57 20.27
N LEU A 81 27.12 9.90 20.33
CA LEU A 81 26.13 10.81 19.78
C LEU A 81 26.17 10.70 18.26
N VAL A 82 25.10 10.19 17.66
CA VAL A 82 24.93 10.15 16.20
C VAL A 82 24.39 11.52 15.75
N GLU A 83 25.10 12.20 14.84
CA GLU A 83 24.60 13.41 14.18
C GLU A 83 23.42 13.08 13.25
N GLU A 84 22.45 13.99 13.15
CA GLU A 84 21.30 13.90 12.22
C GLU A 84 21.76 13.55 10.80
N GLY A 85 21.30 12.41 10.27
CA GLY A 85 21.48 12.03 8.86
C GLY A 85 22.34 10.81 8.56
N GLN A 86 22.88 10.13 9.58
CA GLN A 86 23.53 8.81 9.38
C GLN A 86 22.61 7.67 9.80
N VAL A 87 22.24 6.82 8.84
CA VAL A 87 21.48 5.59 9.08
C VAL A 87 22.35 4.61 9.84
N ALA A 88 21.93 4.23 11.05
CA ALA A 88 22.59 3.19 11.82
C ALA A 88 22.61 1.88 11.01
N ALA A 89 23.80 1.31 10.82
CA ALA A 89 23.94 0.00 10.20
C ALA A 89 23.21 -1.04 11.06
N LEU A 90 22.01 -1.45 10.64
CA LEU A 90 21.24 -2.50 11.27
C LEU A 90 22.07 -3.79 11.27
N GLY A 91 22.61 -4.15 12.43
CA GLY A 91 23.03 -5.52 12.70
C GLY A 91 21.80 -6.41 12.52
N ARG A 92 21.78 -7.26 11.50
CA ARG A 92 20.60 -8.05 11.12
C ARG A 92 20.05 -8.84 12.32
N LYS A 93 18.81 -8.56 12.72
CA LYS A 93 17.95 -9.48 13.48
C LYS A 93 17.33 -10.50 12.51
N SER A 94 16.83 -11.60 13.04
CA SER A 94 16.24 -12.70 12.25
C SER A 94 15.13 -12.22 11.30
N SER A 95 15.14 -12.72 10.07
CA SER A 95 14.12 -12.44 9.05
C SER A 95 13.57 -13.74 8.46
N GLN A 96 12.35 -13.69 7.91
CA GLN A 96 11.78 -14.78 7.14
C GLN A 96 11.77 -14.41 5.65
N ALA A 97 12.44 -15.22 4.83
CA ALA A 97 12.41 -15.08 3.38
C ALA A 97 11.11 -15.67 2.82
N SER A 98 10.24 -14.81 2.29
CA SER A 98 8.98 -15.17 1.63
C SER A 98 7.95 -15.91 2.52
N LEU A 99 6.68 -15.55 2.36
CA LEU A 99 5.56 -16.34 2.92
C LEU A 99 5.07 -17.42 1.96
N GLN A 100 5.67 -17.52 0.77
CA GLN A 100 5.25 -18.46 -0.23
C GLN A 100 5.52 -19.89 0.24
N ARG A 101 4.49 -20.72 0.23
CA ARG A 101 4.70 -22.16 0.27
C ARG A 101 5.31 -22.59 -1.06
N THR A 102 6.55 -23.08 -1.07
CA THR A 102 7.24 -23.56 -2.28
C THR A 102 6.34 -24.56 -3.03
N PRO A 103 5.83 -24.24 -4.24
CA PRO A 103 5.02 -25.18 -5.00
C PRO A 103 5.87 -25.91 -6.05
N SER A 104 5.53 -27.17 -6.32
CA SER A 104 5.72 -27.74 -7.65
C SER A 104 4.86 -26.95 -8.65
N ARG A 105 5.48 -25.88 -9.18
CA ARG A 105 5.17 -25.11 -10.39
C ARG A 105 3.75 -25.28 -10.96
N VAL A 106 2.84 -24.38 -10.58
CA VAL A 106 1.73 -23.92 -11.44
C VAL A 106 1.54 -22.42 -11.18
N GLY A 107 2.27 -21.59 -11.92
CA GLY A 107 2.06 -20.13 -11.94
C GLY A 107 0.76 -19.80 -12.68
N MET A 108 0.04 -18.80 -12.18
CA MET A 108 -1.13 -18.23 -12.88
C MET A 108 -0.73 -16.88 -13.47
N TYR A 109 -0.73 -16.81 -14.81
CA TYR A 109 -0.70 -15.57 -15.56
C TYR A 109 -2.12 -15.05 -15.73
N PHE A 110 -2.40 -13.82 -15.31
CA PHE A 110 -3.52 -13.06 -15.84
C PHE A 110 -2.99 -12.12 -16.94
N LYS A 111 -2.76 -12.66 -18.14
CA LYS A 111 -2.73 -11.85 -19.36
C LYS A 111 -3.96 -12.19 -20.17
N ASN A 112 -4.95 -11.29 -20.18
CA ASN A 112 -5.92 -11.25 -21.27
C ASN A 112 -5.20 -10.75 -22.53
N LYS A 113 -4.42 -11.63 -23.17
CA LYS A 113 -3.96 -11.42 -24.55
C LYS A 113 -5.13 -11.74 -25.49
N SER A 114 -6.00 -10.75 -25.71
CA SER A 114 -6.80 -10.56 -26.93
C SER A 114 -7.83 -9.45 -26.74
N ALA A 115 -7.36 -8.21 -26.71
CA ALA A 115 -8.19 -7.04 -26.99
C ALA A 115 -7.35 -5.94 -27.67
N GLU A 116 -6.50 -6.32 -28.62
CA GLU A 116 -6.01 -5.35 -29.60
C GLU A 116 -7.11 -5.17 -30.65
N GLY A 117 -7.72 -3.99 -30.70
CA GLY A 117 -8.53 -3.56 -31.85
C GLY A 117 -9.96 -3.11 -31.60
N LYS A 118 -10.37 -2.77 -30.37
CA LYS A 118 -11.61 -2.01 -30.14
C LYS A 118 -11.36 -0.89 -29.14
N GLU A 119 -11.52 0.35 -29.59
CA GLU A 119 -11.77 1.50 -28.73
C GLU A 119 -13.09 1.23 -28.00
N GLU A 120 -13.02 0.51 -26.87
CA GLU A 120 -14.12 0.44 -25.93
C GLU A 120 -14.01 1.66 -25.03
N GLU A 121 -14.84 2.65 -25.36
CA GLU A 121 -15.16 3.81 -24.54
C GLU A 121 -15.41 3.36 -23.09
N TYR A 122 -14.46 3.68 -22.20
CA TYR A 122 -14.56 3.36 -20.78
C TYR A 122 -15.77 4.09 -20.20
N LYS A 123 -16.83 3.35 -19.89
CA LYS A 123 -17.98 3.91 -19.17
C LYS A 123 -17.59 4.13 -17.72
N MET A 124 -17.63 5.39 -17.27
CA MET A 124 -17.52 5.73 -15.85
C MET A 124 -18.66 5.04 -15.09
N GLU A 125 -18.32 4.07 -14.23
CA GLU A 125 -19.26 3.53 -13.23
C GLU A 125 -19.43 4.59 -12.13
N GLY A 126 -20.34 5.53 -12.36
CA GLY A 126 -20.81 6.52 -11.39
C GLY A 126 -22.25 6.97 -11.62
N ASP A 127 -22.95 6.36 -12.58
CA ASP A 127 -24.36 6.63 -12.82
C ASP A 127 -25.19 5.68 -11.94
N GLU A 128 -26.00 6.25 -11.03
CA GLU A 128 -26.88 5.55 -10.08
C GLU A 128 -27.92 4.63 -10.76
N SER A 129 -27.93 4.59 -12.09
CA SER A 129 -28.78 3.76 -12.94
C SER A 129 -28.31 2.30 -13.11
N ILE A 130 -27.08 1.95 -12.70
CA ILE A 130 -26.55 0.57 -12.73
C ILE A 130 -26.30 0.04 -11.31
N ALA A 131 -27.28 0.19 -10.43
CA ALA A 131 -27.41 -0.70 -9.29
C ALA A 131 -27.45 -2.14 -9.82
N SER A 132 -26.42 -2.94 -9.49
CA SER A 132 -26.31 -4.33 -9.94
C SER A 132 -27.62 -5.06 -9.61
N LYS A 133 -28.34 -5.47 -10.65
CA LYS A 133 -29.57 -6.25 -10.47
C LYS A 133 -29.22 -7.55 -9.74
N ASN A 134 -29.78 -7.70 -8.54
CA ASN A 134 -29.99 -8.95 -7.82
C ASN A 134 -28.73 -9.68 -7.28
N ARG A 135 -28.07 -9.10 -6.29
CA ARG A 135 -27.69 -9.87 -5.09
C ARG A 135 -28.21 -9.12 -3.88
N THR A 136 -29.28 -9.61 -3.27
CA THR A 136 -29.60 -9.32 -1.87
C THR A 136 -28.41 -9.78 -1.03
N ARG A 137 -27.46 -8.88 -0.78
CA ARG A 137 -26.46 -9.07 0.27
C ARG A 137 -27.22 -9.02 1.59
N ASP A 138 -26.84 -9.92 2.50
CA ASP A 138 -27.40 -9.94 3.84
C ASP A 138 -26.79 -8.75 4.61
N PRO A 139 -27.58 -7.73 4.98
CA PRO A 139 -27.07 -6.55 5.70
C PRO A 139 -26.44 -6.92 7.04
N THR A 140 -26.77 -8.09 7.59
CA THR A 140 -26.17 -8.58 8.83
C THR A 140 -24.72 -9.05 8.65
N LEU A 141 -24.21 -9.14 7.42
CA LEU A 141 -22.83 -9.53 7.11
C LEU A 141 -21.96 -8.35 6.65
N GLU A 142 -22.56 -7.18 6.45
CA GLU A 142 -21.87 -5.95 6.07
C GLU A 142 -21.19 -5.32 7.31
N HIS A 143 -20.04 -4.70 7.05
CA HIS A 143 -19.23 -4.02 8.04
C HIS A 143 -18.79 -2.68 7.46
N PRO A 144 -19.07 -1.55 8.12
CA PRO A 144 -18.82 -0.23 7.54
C PRO A 144 -17.32 0.02 7.41
N PHE A 145 -16.93 0.60 6.29
CA PHE A 145 -15.59 1.12 6.08
C PHE A 145 -15.44 2.46 6.81
N LYS A 146 -14.47 2.55 7.72
CA LYS A 146 -14.26 3.75 8.53
C LYS A 146 -13.54 4.83 7.73
N SER A 147 -13.84 6.08 8.03
CA SER A 147 -13.20 7.26 7.44
C SER A 147 -12.77 8.22 8.54
N LEU A 148 -11.49 8.57 8.55
CA LEU A 148 -10.88 9.47 9.52
C LEU A 148 -10.24 10.63 8.77
N PHE A 149 -10.66 11.84 9.10
CA PHE A 149 -10.03 13.05 8.58
C PHE A 149 -9.07 13.61 9.62
N LEU A 150 -7.78 13.64 9.30
CA LEU A 150 -6.73 14.22 10.14
C LEU A 150 -6.54 15.67 9.69
N TYR A 151 -7.13 16.60 10.42
CA TYR A 151 -7.17 18.01 10.04
C TYR A 151 -6.15 18.83 10.82
N GLU A 152 -5.29 19.54 10.10
CA GLU A 152 -4.32 20.45 10.71
C GLU A 152 -4.90 21.87 10.81
N GLU A 153 -5.21 22.30 12.03
CA GLU A 153 -5.72 23.64 12.34
C GLU A 153 -4.55 24.65 12.47
N GLY A 154 -3.98 24.98 11.30
CA GLY A 154 -2.95 25.99 10.98
C GLY A 154 -2.10 26.68 12.07
N ASN A 155 -0.79 26.71 11.79
CA ASN A 155 -0.06 27.97 11.56
C ASN A 155 0.91 27.76 10.39
N SER A 156 0.49 28.11 9.17
CA SER A 156 1.27 27.92 7.92
C SER A 156 2.60 28.71 7.87
N ASN A 157 2.97 29.39 8.96
CA ASN A 157 4.22 30.12 9.11
C ASN A 157 5.41 29.22 9.49
N MET A 158 5.22 28.00 10.01
CA MET A 158 6.36 27.11 10.34
C MET A 158 6.89 26.28 9.15
N ARG A 159 6.12 26.10 8.08
CA ARG A 159 6.64 25.49 6.83
C ARG A 159 7.56 26.42 6.01
N ASN A 160 7.73 27.69 6.41
CA ASN A 160 8.61 28.64 5.70
C ASN A 160 10.11 28.53 6.11
N ASN A 161 10.49 27.67 7.05
CA ASN A 161 11.89 27.51 7.46
C ASN A 161 12.45 26.12 7.13
N LYS A 162 12.58 25.80 5.84
CA LYS A 162 13.75 25.07 5.26
C LYS A 162 13.70 24.88 3.75
N HIS A 163 12.55 25.03 3.10
CA HIS A 163 12.46 25.03 1.64
C HIS A 163 11.78 26.31 1.16
N HIS A 164 12.57 27.19 0.53
CA HIS A 164 12.06 28.34 -0.21
C HIS A 164 11.25 27.82 -1.42
N PHE A 165 10.02 27.39 -1.19
CA PHE A 165 9.03 27.34 -2.27
C PHE A 165 8.82 28.78 -2.72
N ASN A 166 9.20 29.07 -3.96
CA ASN A 166 8.90 30.33 -4.62
C ASN A 166 7.37 30.47 -4.73
N LYS A 167 6.77 31.07 -3.69
CA LYS A 167 5.37 31.53 -3.64
C LYS A 167 5.20 32.80 -4.48
N SER A 168 5.45 32.69 -5.78
CA SER A 168 5.03 33.69 -6.75
C SER A 168 4.26 32.97 -7.84
N ASP A 169 2.99 33.33 -7.98
CA ASP A 169 2.06 32.93 -9.05
C ASP A 169 1.23 31.67 -8.80
N LYS A 170 0.19 31.82 -7.97
CA LYS A 170 -1.20 31.39 -8.25
C LYS A 170 -2.13 31.88 -7.12
N ASN A 171 -3.35 32.28 -7.48
CA ASN A 171 -4.38 32.80 -6.58
C ASN A 171 -4.66 31.80 -5.44
N TYR A 172 -4.10 32.02 -4.25
CA TYR A 172 -4.52 31.33 -3.04
C TYR A 172 -5.85 31.91 -2.58
N THR A 173 -6.93 31.25 -2.95
CA THR A 173 -8.24 31.45 -2.34
C THR A 173 -8.31 30.58 -1.09
N GLU A 174 -8.47 31.19 0.08
CA GLU A 174 -8.69 30.48 1.34
C GLU A 174 -9.94 29.60 1.19
N ASN A 175 -9.79 28.29 1.32
CA ASN A 175 -10.94 27.38 1.32
C ASN A 175 -11.65 27.53 2.67
N ASP A 176 -12.95 27.84 2.64
CA ASP A 176 -13.74 27.90 3.86
C ASP A 176 -14.08 26.47 4.31
N ILE A 177 -13.31 25.99 5.28
CA ILE A 177 -13.50 24.70 5.94
C ILE A 177 -13.96 24.93 7.37
N GLU A 178 -15.17 24.47 7.66
CA GLU A 178 -15.77 24.46 8.98
C GLU A 178 -15.96 23.01 9.44
N LEU A 179 -15.57 22.73 10.68
CA LEU A 179 -15.75 21.42 11.29
C LEU A 179 -16.95 21.46 12.25
N ASP A 180 -17.91 20.56 12.05
CA ASP A 180 -19.08 20.39 12.92
C ASP A 180 -19.15 18.92 13.39
N GLY A 181 -18.50 18.65 14.52
CA GLY A 181 -18.39 17.31 15.08
C GLY A 181 -17.64 16.34 14.16
N ARG A 182 -18.39 15.48 13.45
CA ARG A 182 -17.85 14.50 12.46
C ARG A 182 -18.10 14.92 11.01
N THR A 183 -18.64 16.11 10.80
CA THR A 183 -18.95 16.65 9.49
C THR A 183 -17.95 17.73 9.11
N VAL A 184 -17.32 17.61 7.94
CA VAL A 184 -16.56 18.68 7.31
C VAL A 184 -17.49 19.44 6.37
N ARG A 185 -17.60 20.75 6.56
CA ARG A 185 -18.30 21.65 5.65
C ARG A 185 -17.24 22.42 4.87
N ALA A 186 -17.16 22.20 3.57
CA ALA A 186 -16.19 22.85 2.71
C ALA A 186 -16.89 23.60 1.58
N GLN A 187 -16.51 24.85 1.37
CA GLN A 187 -17.02 25.68 0.28
C GLN A 187 -15.88 26.03 -0.67
N LYS A 188 -16.07 25.77 -1.97
CA LYS A 188 -15.14 26.26 -2.98
C LYS A 188 -15.34 27.76 -3.16
N PRO A 189 -14.28 28.52 -3.41
CA PRO A 189 -14.36 29.98 -3.61
C PRO A 189 -15.31 30.40 -4.73
N GLU A 190 -15.49 29.54 -5.75
CA GLU A 190 -16.34 29.78 -6.92
C GLU A 190 -17.76 29.22 -6.76
N ASP A 191 -18.01 28.43 -5.71
CA ASP A 191 -19.30 27.77 -5.49
C ASP A 191 -20.13 28.52 -4.44
N GLU A 192 -21.40 28.76 -4.74
CA GLU A 192 -22.36 29.29 -3.75
C GLU A 192 -22.81 28.21 -2.75
N GLU A 193 -22.62 26.93 -3.08
CA GLU A 193 -23.06 25.80 -2.27
C GLU A 193 -21.94 25.25 -1.36
N VAL A 194 -22.27 25.08 -0.08
CA VAL A 194 -21.39 24.40 0.88
C VAL A 194 -21.55 22.89 0.72
N THR A 195 -20.46 22.20 0.40
CA THR A 195 -20.45 20.74 0.36
C THR A 195 -20.21 20.17 1.76
N LYS A 196 -20.96 19.14 2.13
CA LYS A 196 -20.84 18.47 3.44
C LYS A 196 -20.28 17.07 3.27
N TYR A 197 -19.34 16.72 4.13
CA TYR A 197 -18.70 15.42 4.17
C TYR A 197 -18.83 14.81 5.56
N ASP A 198 -19.47 13.66 5.67
CA ASP A 198 -19.66 12.95 6.94
C ASP A 198 -18.66 11.81 7.06
N TYR A 199 -17.89 11.82 8.14
CA TYR A 199 -16.84 10.83 8.41
C TYR A 199 -17.08 10.06 9.71
N SER A 200 -16.35 8.95 9.88
CA SER A 200 -16.38 8.19 11.14
C SER A 200 -15.70 8.94 12.28
N GLY A 201 -14.73 9.81 11.97
CA GLY A 201 -14.03 10.65 12.93
C GLY A 201 -13.30 11.81 12.25
N ILE A 202 -13.05 12.85 13.03
CA ILE A 202 -12.18 13.97 12.66
C ILE A 202 -11.22 14.16 13.84
N ALA A 203 -9.92 14.07 13.55
CA ALA A 203 -8.88 14.34 14.54
C ALA A 203 -8.20 15.66 14.20
N LEU A 204 -8.17 16.58 15.16
CA LEU A 204 -7.35 17.78 15.05
C LEU A 204 -5.90 17.41 15.37
N VAL A 205 -5.01 17.67 14.43
CA VAL A 205 -3.59 17.33 14.54
C VAL A 205 -2.72 18.57 14.42
N SER A 206 -1.55 18.54 15.06
CA SER A 206 -0.52 19.57 14.96
C SER A 206 0.77 18.91 14.48
N GLN A 207 1.44 19.44 13.47
CA GLN A 207 2.72 18.89 12.97
C GLN A 207 3.93 19.37 13.81
N SER A 208 4.05 18.89 15.06
CA SER A 208 5.29 19.04 15.86
C SER A 208 6.22 17.83 15.69
N ASP A 209 7.45 17.89 16.22
CA ASP A 209 8.41 16.78 16.11
C ASP A 209 8.04 15.57 17.03
N ASP A 210 7.27 15.81 18.10
CA ASP A 210 6.80 14.77 19.06
C ASP A 210 5.32 14.38 18.83
N VAL A 211 4.91 14.17 17.58
CA VAL A 211 3.48 13.97 17.28
C VAL A 211 3.01 12.56 17.54
N GLU A 212 2.04 12.45 18.45
CA GLU A 212 1.20 11.27 18.62
C GLU A 212 -0.16 11.49 17.95
N VAL A 213 -0.49 10.66 16.96
CA VAL A 213 -1.80 10.69 16.32
C VAL A 213 -2.69 9.63 16.97
N THR A 214 -3.61 10.07 17.82
CA THR A 214 -4.56 9.20 18.52
C THR A 214 -6.00 9.57 18.16
N HIS A 215 -6.83 8.56 17.97
CA HIS A 215 -8.26 8.72 17.74
C HIS A 215 -8.96 7.37 18.01
N GLU A 216 -10.21 7.38 18.49
CA GLU A 216 -10.99 6.16 18.80
C GLU A 216 -11.05 5.17 17.62
N VAL A 217 -11.10 5.69 16.38
CA VAL A 217 -11.10 4.89 15.15
C VAL A 217 -9.76 4.15 14.96
N LEU A 218 -8.63 4.78 15.28
CA LEU A 218 -7.31 4.14 15.18
C LEU A 218 -7.14 3.06 16.26
N GLU A 219 -7.64 3.34 17.46
CA GLU A 219 -7.68 2.36 18.56
C GLU A 219 -8.55 1.15 18.19
N GLU A 220 -9.70 1.36 17.55
CA GLU A 220 -10.59 0.31 17.06
C GLU A 220 -9.85 -0.61 16.07
N ILE A 221 -9.12 -0.05 15.09
CA ILE A 221 -8.32 -0.81 14.12
C ILE A 221 -7.27 -1.67 14.86
N ARG A 222 -6.51 -1.05 15.77
CA ARG A 222 -5.50 -1.75 16.58
C ARG A 222 -6.12 -2.89 17.37
N ASP A 223 -7.24 -2.66 18.02
CA ASP A 223 -7.88 -3.63 18.89
C ASP A 223 -8.48 -4.79 18.10
N VAL A 224 -9.05 -4.53 16.92
CA VAL A 224 -9.51 -5.58 16.00
C VAL A 224 -8.33 -6.42 15.49
N PHE A 225 -7.22 -5.77 15.12
CA PHE A 225 -5.99 -6.45 14.72
C PHE A 225 -5.43 -7.34 15.84
N ALA A 226 -5.29 -6.78 17.05
CA ALA A 226 -4.80 -7.47 18.24
C ALA A 226 -5.73 -8.61 18.67
N TYR A 227 -7.04 -8.46 18.48
CA TYR A 227 -8.01 -9.52 18.75
C TYR A 227 -7.78 -10.76 17.87
N GLY A 228 -7.20 -10.59 16.69
CA GLY A 228 -6.88 -11.66 15.74
C GLY A 228 -7.69 -11.60 14.45
N CYS A 229 -8.27 -10.45 14.13
CA CYS A 229 -8.96 -10.20 12.87
C CYS A 229 -8.06 -9.38 11.93
N ASN A 230 -8.30 -9.48 10.63
CA ASN A 230 -7.59 -8.63 9.67
C ASN A 230 -8.12 -7.19 9.73
N ALA A 231 -7.21 -6.25 9.66
CA ALA A 231 -7.49 -4.82 9.66
C ALA A 231 -6.72 -4.09 8.56
N SER A 232 -7.17 -2.90 8.16
CA SER A 232 -6.44 -2.07 7.21
C SER A 232 -6.56 -0.59 7.50
N LEU A 233 -5.51 0.15 7.17
CA LEU A 233 -5.38 1.58 7.26
C LEU A 233 -4.88 2.12 5.90
N ILE A 234 -5.77 2.74 5.13
CA ILE A 234 -5.46 3.37 3.85
C ILE A 234 -5.20 4.85 4.11
N MET A 235 -4.02 5.36 3.79
CA MET A 235 -3.58 6.68 4.22
C MET A 235 -3.19 7.54 3.03
N ALA A 236 -3.58 8.81 3.09
CA ALA A 236 -3.19 9.80 2.10
C ALA A 236 -2.85 11.10 2.80
N ASP A 237 -1.78 11.76 2.38
CA ASP A 237 -1.30 12.99 2.99
C ASP A 237 -1.25 14.12 1.97
N ALA A 238 -2.16 15.09 2.12
CA ALA A 238 -2.19 16.28 1.28
C ALA A 238 -1.08 17.26 1.70
N ASP A 239 -0.58 18.04 0.74
CA ASP A 239 0.61 18.91 0.90
C ASP A 239 1.89 18.14 1.27
N CYS A 240 1.93 16.84 0.99
CA CYS A 240 3.10 15.99 1.17
C CYS A 240 3.52 15.45 -0.20
N PRO A 241 4.73 15.75 -0.70
CA PRO A 241 5.16 15.31 -2.01
C PRO A 241 5.10 13.78 -2.15
N ALA A 242 4.55 13.30 -3.26
CA ALA A 242 4.44 11.85 -3.53
C ALA A 242 5.84 11.18 -3.63
N ALA A 243 6.86 11.92 -4.03
CA ALA A 243 8.25 11.44 -4.06
C ALA A 243 8.87 11.21 -2.67
N LYS A 244 8.33 11.84 -1.60
CA LYS A 244 8.94 11.92 -0.26
C LYS A 244 8.13 11.17 0.81
N PRO A 245 8.07 9.84 0.76
CA PRO A 245 7.31 9.04 1.73
C PRO A 245 7.75 9.20 3.18
N THR A 246 8.98 9.68 3.46
CA THR A 246 9.40 10.00 4.83
C THR A 246 8.67 11.22 5.42
N SER A 247 8.10 12.08 4.56
CA SER A 247 7.38 13.30 4.96
C SER A 247 5.88 13.11 5.17
N TRP A 248 5.36 11.90 4.91
CA TRP A 248 3.93 11.61 4.97
C TRP A 248 3.48 11.50 6.44
N PHE A 249 2.59 12.42 6.85
CA PHE A 249 2.20 12.60 8.24
C PHE A 249 1.45 11.39 8.82
N SER A 250 0.63 10.73 8.02
CA SER A 250 -0.20 9.61 8.45
C SER A 250 0.60 8.43 9.03
N TRP A 251 1.91 8.30 8.72
CA TRP A 251 2.77 7.29 9.35
C TRP A 251 2.85 7.41 10.87
N TYR A 252 2.69 8.62 11.44
CA TYR A 252 2.64 8.79 12.89
C TYR A 252 1.47 8.03 13.52
N ALA A 253 0.32 7.91 12.84
CA ALA A 253 -0.78 7.08 13.32
C ALA A 253 -0.38 5.60 13.44
N LEU A 254 0.36 5.08 12.46
CA LEU A 254 0.87 3.72 12.48
C LEU A 254 1.92 3.52 13.58
N LYS A 255 2.85 4.47 13.76
CA LYS A 255 3.86 4.44 14.83
C LYS A 255 3.19 4.44 16.23
N THR A 256 2.21 5.31 16.46
CA THR A 256 1.45 5.35 17.73
C THR A 256 0.67 4.04 17.98
N MET A 257 0.05 3.47 16.93
CA MET A 257 -0.58 2.16 17.03
C MET A 257 0.43 1.06 17.38
N ALA A 258 1.64 1.08 16.81
CA ALA A 258 2.69 0.11 17.10
C ALA A 258 3.13 0.17 18.57
N VAL A 259 3.37 1.36 19.14
CA VAL A 259 3.74 1.53 20.57
C VAL A 259 2.76 0.80 21.49
N SER A 260 1.47 1.08 21.32
CA SER A 260 0.43 0.46 22.15
C SER A 260 0.25 -1.04 21.87
N LEU A 261 0.45 -1.48 20.62
CA LEU A 261 0.42 -2.90 20.25
C LEU A 261 1.54 -3.69 20.93
N PHE A 262 2.80 -3.23 20.84
CA PHE A 262 3.93 -3.92 21.45
C PHE A 262 3.82 -3.96 22.97
N SER A 263 3.40 -2.86 23.61
CA SER A 263 3.13 -2.85 25.05
C SER A 263 2.08 -3.90 25.45
N ARG A 264 1.03 -4.09 24.65
CA ARG A 264 -0.02 -5.09 24.92
C ARG A 264 0.48 -6.54 24.81
N PHE A 265 1.51 -6.79 23.99
CA PHE A 265 2.03 -8.14 23.72
C PHE A 265 3.42 -8.40 24.31
N GLU A 266 3.97 -7.49 25.13
CA GLU A 266 5.32 -7.57 25.69
C GLU A 266 5.61 -8.94 26.33
N ASP A 267 4.79 -9.36 27.29
CA ASP A 267 4.92 -10.67 27.94
C ASP A 267 4.76 -11.83 26.96
N ALA A 268 3.82 -11.72 26.02
CA ALA A 268 3.57 -12.79 25.05
C ALA A 268 4.72 -12.93 24.05
N ILE A 269 5.38 -11.83 23.67
CA ILE A 269 6.57 -11.85 22.82
C ILE A 269 7.74 -12.47 23.58
N ALA A 270 7.96 -12.04 24.84
CA ALA A 270 9.00 -12.60 25.69
C ALA A 270 8.84 -14.12 25.90
N ASP A 271 7.59 -14.59 26.05
CA ASP A 271 7.23 -16.00 26.18
C ASP A 271 7.21 -16.78 24.85
N LYS A 272 7.47 -16.13 23.71
CA LYS A 272 7.30 -16.71 22.37
C LYS A 272 5.88 -17.24 22.11
N ARG A 273 4.88 -16.59 22.68
CA ARG A 273 3.45 -16.82 22.44
C ARG A 273 2.86 -15.80 21.47
N ALA A 274 3.58 -14.73 21.14
CA ALA A 274 3.24 -13.81 20.08
C ALA A 274 4.47 -13.49 19.23
N GLU A 275 4.27 -13.31 17.93
CA GLU A 275 5.29 -12.87 16.98
C GLU A 275 4.69 -11.76 16.11
N ILE A 276 5.40 -10.65 15.99
CA ILE A 276 5.06 -9.54 15.10
C ILE A 276 6.11 -9.49 14.00
N THR A 277 5.66 -9.56 12.75
CA THR A 277 6.53 -9.41 11.58
C THR A 277 6.01 -8.33 10.65
N MET A 278 6.91 -7.70 9.89
CA MET A 278 6.58 -6.62 8.96
C MET A 278 7.27 -6.82 7.61
N SER A 279 6.54 -6.55 6.53
CA SER A 279 7.10 -6.39 5.18
C SER A 279 6.75 -5.00 4.64
N MET A 280 7.63 -4.41 3.83
CA MET A 280 7.37 -3.13 3.16
C MET A 280 7.73 -3.17 1.69
N VAL A 281 6.87 -2.61 0.85
CA VAL A 281 6.99 -2.65 -0.60
C VAL A 281 6.54 -1.34 -1.22
N LEU A 282 7.28 -0.86 -2.22
CA LEU A 282 6.82 0.20 -3.12
C LEU A 282 6.16 -0.44 -4.34
N LEU A 283 4.91 -0.06 -4.62
CA LEU A 283 4.11 -0.57 -5.74
C LEU A 283 4.02 0.50 -6.83
N GLN A 284 4.48 0.18 -8.03
CA GLN A 284 4.48 1.10 -9.16
C GLN A 284 4.45 0.32 -10.48
N ASP A 285 3.63 0.75 -11.43
CA ASP A 285 3.58 0.22 -12.80
C ASP A 285 3.47 -1.33 -12.90
N ASP A 286 2.57 -1.95 -12.12
CA ASP A 286 2.43 -3.42 -11.99
C ASP A 286 3.67 -4.17 -11.45
N GLN A 287 4.64 -3.42 -10.91
CA GLN A 287 5.84 -3.93 -10.28
C GLN A 287 5.87 -3.62 -8.77
N SER A 288 6.68 -4.40 -8.07
CA SER A 288 6.93 -4.28 -6.64
C SER A 288 8.42 -4.22 -6.37
N LEU A 289 8.82 -3.28 -5.51
CA LEU A 289 10.15 -3.15 -4.97
C LEU A 289 10.12 -3.49 -3.47
N ASP A 290 10.74 -4.60 -3.08
CA ASP A 290 10.86 -4.97 -1.67
C ASP A 290 11.86 -4.05 -0.96
N LEU A 291 11.33 -3.18 -0.10
CA LEU A 291 12.07 -2.13 0.60
C LEU A 291 12.91 -2.69 1.77
N LEU A 292 12.68 -3.94 2.16
CA LEU A 292 13.39 -4.61 3.25
C LEU A 292 14.34 -5.71 2.74
N SER A 293 14.41 -5.94 1.43
CA SER A 293 15.32 -6.94 0.88
C SER A 293 16.78 -6.50 1.01
N ASP A 294 17.65 -7.47 1.35
CA ASP A 294 19.09 -7.24 1.48
C ASP A 294 19.67 -6.53 0.26
N ALA A 295 19.28 -6.95 -0.95
CA ALA A 295 19.77 -6.37 -2.20
C ALA A 295 19.44 -4.87 -2.33
N ASN A 296 18.21 -4.47 -2.01
CA ASN A 296 17.77 -3.09 -2.13
C ASN A 296 18.30 -2.19 -1.01
N VAL A 297 18.43 -2.74 0.20
CA VAL A 297 19.06 -2.02 1.33
C VAL A 297 20.54 -1.81 1.07
N GLU A 298 21.26 -2.83 0.57
CA GLU A 298 22.67 -2.71 0.19
C GLU A 298 22.85 -1.73 -0.98
N ALA A 299 21.97 -1.74 -1.98
CA ALA A 299 21.99 -0.78 -3.07
C ALA A 299 21.82 0.67 -2.56
N PHE A 300 20.87 0.91 -1.65
CA PHE A 300 20.68 2.21 -1.02
C PHE A 300 21.92 2.66 -0.23
N GLN A 301 22.51 1.78 0.58
CA GLN A 301 23.73 2.08 1.32
C GLN A 301 24.93 2.38 0.40
N GLN A 302 25.05 1.67 -0.72
CA GLN A 302 26.09 1.95 -1.72
C GLN A 302 25.86 3.33 -2.37
N ALA A 303 24.61 3.67 -2.70
CA ALA A 303 24.25 4.97 -3.26
C ALA A 303 24.63 6.13 -2.34
N GLN A 304 24.35 5.99 -1.04
CA GLN A 304 24.75 6.97 -0.02
C GLN A 304 26.26 7.18 0.05
N ASN A 305 27.06 6.18 -0.34
CA ASN A 305 28.51 6.22 -0.40
C ASN A 305 29.06 6.57 -1.80
N GLY A 306 28.21 7.06 -2.72
CA GLY A 306 28.59 7.46 -4.08
C GLY A 306 28.76 6.30 -5.08
N GLY A 307 28.26 5.11 -4.74
CA GLY A 307 28.22 3.95 -5.63
C GLY A 307 27.02 3.95 -6.58
N GLU A 308 27.03 3.04 -7.56
CA GLU A 308 25.87 2.80 -8.43
C GLU A 308 24.75 2.10 -7.65
N CYS A 309 23.51 2.55 -7.85
CA CYS A 309 22.33 2.02 -7.19
C CYS A 309 21.44 1.31 -8.20
N ASN A 310 21.30 -0.02 -8.08
CA ASN A 310 20.42 -0.81 -8.93
C ASN A 310 19.40 -1.54 -8.06
N TYR A 311 18.16 -1.07 -8.11
CA TYR A 311 17.03 -1.64 -7.38
C TYR A 311 16.43 -2.85 -8.12
N ASP A 312 16.13 -3.92 -7.38
CA ASP A 312 15.56 -5.16 -7.91
C ASP A 312 14.02 -5.12 -7.89
N TRP A 313 13.45 -4.70 -9.02
CA TRP A 313 12.00 -4.70 -9.25
C TRP A 313 11.49 -6.05 -9.74
N LYS A 314 10.33 -6.46 -9.23
CA LYS A 314 9.67 -7.71 -9.59
C LYS A 314 8.22 -7.49 -9.99
N ASP A 315 7.73 -8.28 -10.93
CA ASP A 315 6.30 -8.32 -11.28
C ASP A 315 5.46 -8.62 -10.03
N ILE A 316 4.35 -7.90 -9.84
CA ILE A 316 3.47 -8.15 -8.69
C ILE A 316 2.82 -9.52 -8.81
N VAL A 317 3.12 -10.40 -7.86
CA VAL A 317 2.43 -11.67 -7.67
C VAL A 317 1.70 -11.63 -6.34
N VAL A 318 0.39 -11.89 -6.35
CA VAL A 318 -0.44 -11.86 -5.14
C VAL A 318 -0.60 -13.25 -4.55
N GLY A 319 -0.16 -13.40 -3.31
CA GLY A 319 -0.43 -14.56 -2.47
C GLY A 319 -1.70 -14.37 -1.67
N GLU A 320 -2.47 -15.44 -1.46
CA GLU A 320 -3.67 -15.38 -0.64
C GLU A 320 -3.59 -16.42 0.49
N SER A 321 -3.81 -15.93 1.71
CA SER A 321 -4.01 -16.72 2.92
C SER A 321 -5.49 -16.66 3.34
N PRO A 322 -6.09 -17.80 3.75
CA PRO A 322 -7.44 -17.79 4.29
C PRO A 322 -7.53 -17.13 5.67
N LEU A 323 -6.40 -16.96 6.37
CA LEU A 323 -6.36 -16.39 7.72
C LEU A 323 -6.09 -14.89 7.69
N PHE A 324 -5.10 -14.46 6.90
CA PHE A 324 -4.62 -13.07 6.89
C PHE A 324 -4.74 -12.34 5.55
N GLY A 325 -5.43 -12.92 4.57
CA GLY A 325 -5.80 -12.21 3.33
C GLY A 325 -4.73 -12.20 2.24
N ASN A 326 -4.81 -11.20 1.36
CA ASN A 326 -3.91 -11.05 0.22
C ASN A 326 -2.65 -10.27 0.61
N VAL A 327 -1.51 -10.70 0.10
CA VAL A 327 -0.21 -10.03 0.25
C VAL A 327 0.59 -10.12 -1.05
N VAL A 328 1.57 -9.26 -1.23
CA VAL A 328 2.56 -9.38 -2.31
C VAL A 328 3.52 -10.52 -1.96
N GLN A 329 3.83 -11.37 -2.94
CA GLN A 329 4.74 -12.50 -2.80
C GLN A 329 6.20 -12.08 -2.79
N ASP A 330 7.05 -12.99 -2.31
CA ASP A 330 8.51 -12.87 -2.38
C ASP A 330 9.09 -11.63 -1.70
N LEU A 331 8.35 -11.10 -0.73
CA LEU A 331 8.80 -10.08 0.19
C LEU A 331 9.53 -10.69 1.39
N VAL A 332 10.49 -9.95 1.93
CA VAL A 332 11.10 -10.19 3.23
C VAL A 332 10.13 -9.77 4.34
N TYR A 333 9.97 -10.64 5.34
CA TYR A 333 9.25 -10.34 6.58
C TYR A 333 10.25 -10.24 7.73
N MET A 334 10.44 -9.04 8.25
CA MET A 334 11.33 -8.74 9.37
C MET A 334 10.65 -9.03 10.70
N TRP A 335 11.36 -9.67 11.63
CA TRP A 335 10.86 -9.90 12.98
C TRP A 335 11.13 -8.66 13.83
N LEU A 336 10.13 -8.26 14.62
CA LEU A 336 10.18 -7.04 15.41
C LEU A 336 9.95 -7.38 16.89
N ASP A 337 10.87 -6.95 17.75
CA ASP A 337 10.80 -7.28 19.19
C ASP A 337 10.07 -6.19 19.99
N ASN A 338 10.10 -4.95 19.52
CA ASN A 338 9.55 -3.79 20.22
C ASN A 338 9.16 -2.66 19.24
N ALA A 339 8.52 -1.61 19.77
CA ALA A 339 8.06 -0.48 18.97
C ALA A 339 9.19 0.39 18.38
N GLY A 340 10.36 0.46 19.04
CA GLY A 340 11.54 1.13 18.50
C GLY A 340 12.04 0.42 17.23
N ASP A 341 12.21 -0.90 17.30
CA ASP A 341 12.59 -1.72 16.13
C ASP A 341 11.59 -1.54 14.97
N PHE A 342 10.29 -1.48 15.27
CA PHE A 342 9.25 -1.22 14.28
C PHE A 342 9.45 0.14 13.60
N ASN A 343 9.61 1.20 14.39
CA ASN A 343 9.76 2.56 13.88
C ASN A 343 11.04 2.70 13.05
N ASP A 344 12.16 2.18 13.53
CA ASP A 344 13.44 2.21 12.81
C ASP A 344 13.33 1.45 11.48
N THR A 345 12.67 0.29 11.47
CA THR A 345 12.48 -0.50 10.24
C THR A 345 11.56 0.24 9.24
N LEU A 346 10.49 0.88 9.73
CA LEU A 346 9.59 1.69 8.93
C LEU A 346 10.34 2.87 8.30
N ASP A 347 11.06 3.66 9.10
CA ASP A 347 11.76 4.86 8.65
C ASP A 347 12.87 4.54 7.64
N ASN A 348 13.62 3.46 7.86
CA ASN A 348 14.61 3.00 6.91
C ASN A 348 14.00 2.58 5.56
N ALA A 349 12.89 1.85 5.57
CA ALA A 349 12.21 1.45 4.34
C ALA A 349 11.63 2.66 3.58
N LEU A 350 11.09 3.65 4.30
CA LEU A 350 10.63 4.91 3.70
C LEU A 350 11.79 5.68 3.07
N ALA A 351 12.96 5.72 3.71
CA ALA A 351 14.17 6.34 3.15
C ALA A 351 14.64 5.64 1.86
N VAL A 352 14.55 4.30 1.79
CA VAL A 352 14.86 3.54 0.57
C VAL A 352 13.90 3.91 -0.57
N ALA A 353 12.60 3.99 -0.30
CA ALA A 353 11.59 4.38 -1.28
C ALA A 353 11.79 5.83 -1.76
N GLU A 354 12.06 6.75 -0.83
CA GLU A 354 12.33 8.15 -1.15
C GLU A 354 13.59 8.31 -2.01
N HIS A 355 14.66 7.60 -1.68
CA HIS A 355 15.87 7.62 -2.49
C HIS A 355 15.60 7.12 -3.91
N TYR A 356 14.85 6.03 -4.08
CA TYR A 356 14.46 5.56 -5.41
C TYR A 356 13.68 6.62 -6.20
N ASN A 357 12.74 7.32 -5.55
CA ASN A 357 11.90 8.33 -6.18
C ASN A 357 12.66 9.62 -6.55
N THR A 358 13.74 9.93 -5.85
CA THR A 358 14.44 11.23 -5.95
C THR A 358 15.83 11.14 -6.56
N GLN A 359 16.41 9.93 -6.68
CA GLN A 359 17.76 9.74 -7.21
C GLN A 359 17.91 10.32 -8.62
N GLY A 360 19.01 11.06 -8.83
CA GLY A 360 19.33 11.67 -10.12
C GLY A 360 18.40 12.82 -10.55
N MET A 361 17.44 13.21 -9.70
CA MET A 361 16.51 14.31 -9.96
C MET A 361 16.87 15.55 -9.14
N GLN A 362 16.60 16.72 -9.72
CA GLN A 362 16.64 17.98 -8.97
C GLN A 362 15.37 18.15 -8.14
N GLU A 363 15.45 18.96 -7.10
CA GLU A 363 14.33 19.19 -6.18
C GLU A 363 13.05 19.64 -6.90
N ASP A 364 13.14 20.58 -7.82
CA ASP A 364 12.00 21.05 -8.61
C ASP A 364 11.37 19.96 -9.49
N GLN A 365 12.10 18.88 -9.81
CA GLN A 365 11.60 17.79 -10.65
C GLN A 365 10.75 16.80 -9.86
N TYR A 366 11.23 16.37 -8.69
CA TYR A 366 10.51 15.36 -7.89
C TYR A 366 9.45 15.97 -6.98
N LEU A 367 9.47 17.29 -6.79
CA LEU A 367 8.39 18.04 -6.13
C LEU A 367 7.25 18.42 -7.08
N ASN A 368 7.35 18.05 -8.36
CA ASN A 368 6.30 18.33 -9.32
C ASN A 368 5.01 17.57 -8.95
N GLU A 369 3.95 18.31 -8.65
CA GLU A 369 2.65 17.78 -8.27
C GLU A 369 1.96 16.95 -9.37
N SER A 370 2.40 17.07 -10.63
CA SER A 370 1.88 16.23 -11.72
C SER A 370 2.45 14.81 -11.76
N GLU A 371 3.54 14.55 -11.03
CA GLU A 371 4.17 13.22 -11.00
C GLU A 371 3.46 12.32 -9.98
N GLU A 372 2.93 11.21 -10.47
CA GLU A 372 2.23 10.21 -9.69
C GLU A 372 3.24 9.12 -9.30
N TYR A 373 3.86 9.29 -8.14
CA TYR A 373 4.73 8.26 -7.56
C TYR A 373 3.92 7.12 -6.94
N GLY A 374 4.50 5.92 -6.90
CA GLY A 374 3.83 4.70 -6.46
C GLY A 374 3.30 4.69 -5.02
N ILE A 375 2.61 3.60 -4.69
CA ILE A 375 2.01 3.39 -3.35
C ILE A 375 3.02 2.66 -2.46
N VAL A 376 3.29 3.19 -1.26
CA VAL A 376 4.03 2.43 -0.24
C VAL A 376 3.04 1.56 0.53
N LEU A 377 3.31 0.27 0.62
CA LEU A 377 2.51 -0.70 1.36
C LEU A 377 3.36 -1.35 2.47
N CYS A 378 2.91 -1.18 3.70
CA CYS A 378 3.37 -1.90 4.88
C CYS A 378 2.35 -2.99 5.24
N THR A 379 2.82 -4.23 5.40
CA THR A 379 2.00 -5.34 5.90
C THR A 379 2.60 -5.82 7.20
N VAL A 380 1.83 -5.75 8.29
CA VAL A 380 2.21 -6.26 9.60
C VAL A 380 1.41 -7.54 9.87
N LEU A 381 2.10 -8.62 10.26
CA LEU A 381 1.47 -9.87 10.66
C LEU A 381 1.65 -10.09 12.14
N LEU A 382 0.57 -10.50 12.80
CA LEU A 382 0.57 -10.92 14.19
C LEU A 382 0.18 -12.39 14.26
N LYS A 383 1.10 -13.23 14.76
CA LYS A 383 0.84 -14.61 15.16
C LYS A 383 0.67 -14.64 16.67
N GLN A 384 -0.38 -15.32 17.14
CA GLN A 384 -0.64 -15.53 18.56
C GLN A 384 -0.89 -17.02 18.83
N ILE A 385 -0.24 -17.56 19.85
CA ILE A 385 -0.53 -18.89 20.39
C ILE A 385 -1.43 -18.70 21.61
N LYS A 386 -2.71 -19.06 21.46
CA LYS A 386 -3.73 -18.95 22.50
C LYS A 386 -3.98 -20.32 23.09
N THR A 387 -4.04 -20.40 24.42
CA THR A 387 -4.39 -21.64 25.12
C THR A 387 -5.71 -21.42 25.83
N ASN A 388 -6.69 -22.31 25.57
CA ASN A 388 -7.97 -22.26 26.24
C ASN A 388 -7.88 -22.83 27.68
N SER A 389 -8.96 -22.71 28.45
CA SER A 389 -9.06 -23.25 29.81
C SER A 389 -8.95 -24.77 29.90
N SER A 390 -9.18 -25.47 28.80
CA SER A 390 -9.06 -26.93 28.69
C SER A 390 -7.63 -27.38 28.40
N GLY A 391 -6.72 -26.44 28.10
CA GLY A 391 -5.34 -26.70 27.71
C GLY A 391 -5.14 -26.86 26.20
N ASP A 392 -6.20 -26.78 25.38
CA ASP A 392 -6.06 -26.84 23.93
C ASP A 392 -5.44 -25.55 23.39
N GLN A 393 -4.55 -25.70 22.42
CA GLN A 393 -3.88 -24.58 21.77
C GLN A 393 -4.55 -24.26 20.43
N ASP A 394 -4.66 -22.97 20.15
CA ASP A 394 -5.00 -22.43 18.83
C ASP A 394 -3.92 -21.43 18.40
N ILE A 395 -3.75 -21.31 17.10
CA ILE A 395 -2.90 -20.30 16.50
C ILE A 395 -3.81 -19.32 15.79
N VAL A 396 -3.66 -18.04 16.14
CA VAL A 396 -4.43 -16.96 15.53
C VAL A 396 -3.47 -16.08 14.74
N PHE A 397 -3.75 -15.94 13.44
CA PHE A 397 -3.06 -15.00 12.58
C PHE A 397 -3.97 -13.82 12.25
N SER A 398 -3.43 -12.62 12.30
CA SER A 398 -4.06 -11.42 11.74
C SER A 398 -3.05 -10.64 10.90
N SER A 399 -3.56 -9.88 9.94
CA SER A 399 -2.80 -8.86 9.20
C SER A 399 -3.33 -7.46 9.47
N LEU A 400 -2.41 -6.51 9.52
CA LEU A 400 -2.66 -5.09 9.39
C LEU A 400 -2.07 -4.63 8.05
N PHE A 401 -2.94 -4.24 7.13
CA PHE A 401 -2.59 -3.71 5.82
C PHE A 401 -2.55 -2.19 5.87
N CYS A 402 -1.39 -1.57 5.69
CA CYS A 402 -1.19 -0.13 5.76
C CYS A 402 -0.64 0.40 4.43
N SER A 403 -1.45 1.11 3.65
CA SER A 403 -0.97 1.75 2.42
C SER A 403 -0.91 3.26 2.60
N GLY A 404 0.12 3.90 2.07
CA GLY A 404 0.30 5.35 2.10
C GLY A 404 0.54 5.92 0.70
N VAL A 405 0.05 7.14 0.47
CA VAL A 405 0.39 8.02 -0.65
C VAL A 405 0.48 9.47 -0.15
N GLY A 406 1.34 10.29 -0.76
CA GLY A 406 1.32 11.75 -0.54
C GLY A 406 0.21 12.40 -1.37
N ASN A 407 0.56 13.42 -2.15
CA ASN A 407 -0.30 14.03 -3.18
C ASN A 407 -0.79 13.03 -4.26
N GLY A 408 -0.31 11.79 -4.27
CA GLY A 408 -0.73 10.69 -5.16
C GLY A 408 -2.10 10.05 -4.84
N VAL A 409 -3.05 10.79 -4.25
CA VAL A 409 -4.38 10.27 -3.87
C VAL A 409 -5.19 9.70 -5.06
N VAL A 410 -4.83 10.11 -6.28
CA VAL A 410 -5.35 9.60 -7.55
C VAL A 410 -5.24 8.07 -7.68
N HIS A 411 -4.20 7.44 -7.12
CA HIS A 411 -4.05 5.99 -7.13
C HIS A 411 -5.23 5.29 -6.45
N TYR A 412 -5.71 5.82 -5.34
CA TYR A 412 -6.87 5.26 -4.65
C TYR A 412 -8.16 5.43 -5.44
N ASN A 413 -8.36 6.59 -6.10
CA ASN A 413 -9.50 6.74 -7.01
C ASN A 413 -9.44 5.69 -8.12
N ARG A 414 -8.30 5.52 -8.78
CA ARG A 414 -8.13 4.52 -9.85
C ARG A 414 -8.33 3.08 -9.37
N ILE A 415 -7.90 2.76 -8.15
CA ILE A 415 -8.18 1.46 -7.52
C ILE A 415 -9.69 1.26 -7.32
N LEU A 416 -10.38 2.27 -6.79
CA LEU A 416 -11.83 2.25 -6.59
C LEU A 416 -12.59 2.14 -7.92
N ASP A 417 -12.09 2.82 -8.97
CA ASP A 417 -12.59 2.79 -10.35
C ASP A 417 -12.18 1.53 -11.12
N LYS A 418 -11.50 0.58 -10.44
CA LYS A 418 -11.06 -0.70 -10.98
C LYS A 418 -10.13 -0.58 -12.20
N ASN A 419 -9.34 0.49 -12.27
CA ASN A 419 -8.35 0.70 -13.33
C ASN A 419 -7.34 -0.48 -13.39
N PRO A 420 -7.15 -1.12 -14.55
CA PRO A 420 -6.25 -2.26 -14.67
C PRO A 420 -4.77 -1.95 -14.46
N ALA A 421 -4.33 -0.69 -14.56
CA ALA A 421 -2.95 -0.27 -14.33
C ALA A 421 -2.57 -0.13 -12.85
N GLU A 422 -3.55 -0.27 -11.94
CA GLU A 422 -3.33 -0.21 -10.49
C GLU A 422 -3.23 -1.62 -9.89
N PRO A 423 -2.53 -1.81 -8.75
CA PRO A 423 -2.31 -3.10 -8.11
C PRO A 423 -3.56 -3.65 -7.37
N ARG A 424 -4.72 -3.66 -8.04
CA ARG A 424 -6.05 -3.99 -7.48
C ARG A 424 -6.12 -5.36 -6.83
N ALA A 425 -5.37 -6.33 -7.33
CA ALA A 425 -5.37 -7.68 -6.78
C ALA A 425 -4.86 -7.69 -5.32
N VAL A 426 -3.95 -6.77 -4.98
CA VAL A 426 -3.43 -6.57 -3.63
C VAL A 426 -4.52 -5.94 -2.73
N PHE A 427 -5.19 -4.90 -3.24
CA PHE A 427 -6.25 -4.16 -2.50
C PHE A 427 -7.58 -4.91 -2.40
N TYR A 428 -7.80 -5.97 -3.18
CA TYR A 428 -9.08 -6.68 -3.24
C TYR A 428 -9.53 -7.19 -1.86
N SER A 429 -8.60 -7.63 -1.01
CA SER A 429 -8.92 -8.11 0.35
C SER A 429 -9.50 -7.00 1.21
N VAL A 430 -8.83 -5.83 1.26
CA VAL A 430 -9.20 -4.72 2.15
C VAL A 430 -10.45 -3.98 1.70
N LEU A 431 -10.78 -4.03 0.41
CA LEU A 431 -11.97 -3.34 -0.12
C LEU A 431 -13.25 -4.19 -0.06
N HIS A 432 -13.14 -5.53 -0.08
CA HIS A 432 -14.30 -6.38 -0.35
C HIS A 432 -14.40 -7.66 0.51
N ARG A 433 -13.38 -8.00 1.31
CA ARG A 433 -13.36 -9.21 2.13
C ARG A 433 -13.61 -8.92 3.60
N SER A 434 -13.36 -9.92 4.43
CA SER A 434 -13.54 -9.92 5.88
C SER A 434 -12.37 -9.17 6.54
N VAL A 435 -12.39 -7.86 6.47
CA VAL A 435 -11.34 -6.95 6.97
C VAL A 435 -12.01 -5.74 7.61
N HIS A 436 -11.49 -5.30 8.76
CA HIS A 436 -11.88 -4.04 9.38
C HIS A 436 -11.05 -2.91 8.77
N SER A 437 -11.67 -2.07 7.96
CA SER A 437 -10.94 -1.13 7.12
C SER A 437 -11.24 0.31 7.48
N CYS A 438 -10.20 1.13 7.49
CA CYS A 438 -10.27 2.57 7.65
C CYS A 438 -9.45 3.27 6.58
N ALA A 439 -9.93 4.42 6.11
CA ALA A 439 -9.15 5.39 5.37
C ALA A 439 -8.87 6.58 6.29
N ALA A 440 -7.61 6.99 6.45
CA ALA A 440 -7.18 8.10 7.30
C ALA A 440 -6.40 9.11 6.47
N PHE A 441 -7.03 10.22 6.10
CA PHE A 441 -6.41 11.21 5.21
C PHE A 441 -6.04 12.46 5.98
N SER A 442 -4.81 12.93 5.81
CA SER A 442 -4.35 14.18 6.41
C SER A 442 -4.43 15.33 5.40
N CYS A 443 -4.95 16.47 5.86
CA CYS A 443 -4.98 17.68 5.06
C CYS A 443 -4.79 18.93 5.93
N SER A 444 -4.12 19.93 5.38
CA SER A 444 -4.03 21.27 5.97
C SER A 444 -5.17 22.17 5.49
N LYS A 445 -5.51 23.20 6.27
CA LYS A 445 -6.56 24.19 5.94
C LYS A 445 -6.42 24.79 4.54
N ASN A 446 -5.18 25.07 4.11
CA ASN A 446 -4.89 25.86 2.90
C ASN A 446 -4.48 25.00 1.70
N ASN A 447 -4.80 23.71 1.70
CA ASN A 447 -4.47 22.81 0.62
C ASN A 447 -5.36 23.08 -0.62
N ALA A 448 -4.74 23.21 -1.79
CA ALA A 448 -5.45 23.46 -3.06
C ALA A 448 -6.23 22.24 -3.57
N GLU A 449 -5.82 21.04 -3.18
CA GLU A 449 -6.41 19.75 -3.58
C GLU A 449 -7.40 19.18 -2.55
N ILE A 450 -7.79 19.97 -1.55
CA ILE A 450 -8.53 19.46 -0.38
C ILE A 450 -9.82 18.77 -0.78
N PHE A 451 -10.51 19.30 -1.79
CA PHE A 451 -11.73 18.69 -2.32
C PHE A 451 -11.48 17.33 -2.96
N THR A 452 -10.33 17.12 -3.60
CA THR A 452 -9.95 15.80 -4.15
C THR A 452 -9.79 14.78 -3.03
N PHE A 453 -9.11 15.17 -1.94
CA PHE A 453 -8.95 14.31 -0.76
C PHE A 453 -10.28 14.05 -0.05
N LEU A 454 -11.07 15.09 0.22
CA LEU A 454 -12.39 14.97 0.87
C LEU A 454 -13.34 14.09 0.06
N ASN A 455 -13.41 14.27 -1.27
CA ASN A 455 -14.20 13.44 -2.16
C ASN A 455 -13.73 11.99 -2.14
N THR A 456 -12.42 11.76 -2.19
CA THR A 456 -11.86 10.40 -2.17
C THR A 456 -12.15 9.70 -0.83
N LEU A 457 -11.96 10.40 0.30
CA LEU A 457 -12.29 9.90 1.63
C LEU A 457 -13.79 9.59 1.76
N GLN A 458 -14.66 10.42 1.17
CA GLN A 458 -16.10 10.20 1.12
C GLN A 458 -16.47 8.95 0.33
N ARG A 459 -15.73 8.63 -0.74
CA ARG A 459 -15.91 7.37 -1.49
C ARG A 459 -15.63 6.16 -0.59
N PHE A 460 -14.54 6.20 0.18
CA PHE A 460 -14.25 5.16 1.17
C PHE A 460 -15.32 5.08 2.26
N ALA A 461 -15.80 6.21 2.78
CA ALA A 461 -16.84 6.27 3.81
C ALA A 461 -18.16 5.59 3.39
N LYS A 462 -18.42 5.49 2.08
CA LYS A 462 -19.62 4.84 1.51
C LYS A 462 -19.40 3.35 1.22
N MET A 463 -18.21 2.81 1.48
CA MET A 463 -17.90 1.41 1.24
C MET A 463 -18.32 0.52 2.42
N GLU A 464 -18.57 -0.73 2.10
CA GLU A 464 -18.83 -1.78 3.09
C GLU A 464 -17.99 -3.00 2.78
N THR A 465 -17.32 -3.51 3.81
CA THR A 465 -16.59 -4.77 3.79
C THR A 465 -17.45 -5.87 4.42
N ARG A 466 -16.92 -7.09 4.51
CA ARG A 466 -17.58 -8.16 5.27
C ARG A 466 -17.13 -8.07 6.72
N LYS A 467 -18.01 -8.50 7.63
CA LYS A 467 -17.66 -8.64 9.05
C LYS A 467 -16.31 -9.35 9.25
N PRO A 468 -15.37 -8.73 9.98
CA PRO A 468 -14.08 -9.32 10.27
C PRO A 468 -14.22 -10.66 10.96
N LYS A 469 -13.34 -11.59 10.62
CA LYS A 469 -13.28 -12.94 11.17
C LYS A 469 -11.93 -13.15 11.81
N ILE A 470 -11.93 -13.87 12.92
CA ILE A 470 -10.70 -14.28 13.59
C ILE A 470 -9.97 -15.28 12.69
N GLY A 471 -8.68 -15.05 12.44
CA GLY A 471 -7.81 -15.95 11.68
C GLY A 471 -7.35 -17.16 12.50
N SER A 472 -8.30 -17.85 13.13
CA SER A 472 -8.08 -19.05 13.95
C SER A 472 -7.81 -20.27 13.07
N VAL A 473 -6.68 -20.94 13.33
CA VAL A 473 -6.29 -22.16 12.64
C VAL A 473 -7.24 -23.31 12.97
N VAL A 474 -7.66 -23.46 14.24
CA VAL A 474 -8.62 -24.48 14.65
C VAL A 474 -9.97 -24.31 13.94
N ASN A 475 -10.48 -23.07 13.87
CA ASN A 475 -11.73 -22.79 13.15
C ASN A 475 -11.61 -23.08 11.65
N PHE A 476 -10.46 -22.79 11.05
CA PHE A 476 -10.21 -23.13 9.64
C PHE A 476 -10.20 -24.64 9.43
N ILE A 477 -9.55 -25.41 10.31
CA ILE A 477 -9.51 -26.88 10.23
C ILE A 477 -10.94 -27.44 10.25
N ALA A 478 -11.77 -27.04 11.22
CA ALA A 478 -13.15 -27.48 11.33
C ALA A 478 -13.99 -27.10 10.08
N TYR A 479 -13.79 -25.89 9.55
CA TYR A 479 -14.42 -25.46 8.30
C TYR A 479 -13.99 -26.33 7.11
N ALA A 480 -12.69 -26.61 6.96
CA ALA A 480 -12.18 -27.39 5.85
C ALA A 480 -12.63 -28.86 5.93
N GLU A 481 -12.61 -29.47 7.12
CA GLU A 481 -13.05 -30.85 7.35
C GLU A 481 -14.53 -31.07 7.06
N SER A 482 -15.38 -30.08 7.34
CA SER A 482 -16.81 -30.13 7.00
C SER A 482 -17.08 -29.81 5.53
N THR A 483 -16.28 -28.92 4.92
CA THR A 483 -16.52 -28.43 3.56
C THR A 483 -16.00 -29.38 2.49
N ILE A 484 -14.84 -30.01 2.68
CA ILE A 484 -14.22 -30.90 1.70
C ILE A 484 -15.16 -32.05 1.29
N PRO A 485 -15.76 -32.83 2.21
CA PRO A 485 -16.66 -33.92 1.85
C PRO A 485 -17.90 -33.45 1.07
N ARG A 486 -18.48 -32.31 1.45
CA ARG A 486 -19.61 -31.71 0.75
C ARG A 486 -19.24 -31.31 -0.68
N MET A 487 -18.10 -30.65 -0.85
CA MET A 487 -17.61 -30.23 -2.16
C MET A 487 -17.24 -31.42 -3.06
N GLU A 488 -16.73 -32.52 -2.49
CA GLU A 488 -16.50 -33.76 -3.23
C GLU A 488 -17.79 -34.39 -3.74
N ASP A 489 -18.85 -34.40 -2.92
CA ASP A 489 -20.17 -34.88 -3.33
C ASP A 489 -20.80 -34.00 -4.41
N GLU A 490 -20.70 -32.67 -4.27
CA GLU A 490 -21.12 -31.73 -5.31
C GLU A 490 -20.34 -31.91 -6.61
N LEU A 491 -19.03 -32.17 -6.53
CA LEU A 491 -18.18 -32.38 -7.71
C LEU A 491 -18.59 -33.64 -8.48
N LYS A 492 -18.95 -34.72 -7.78
CA LYS A 492 -19.46 -35.96 -8.40
C LYS A 492 -20.75 -35.71 -9.19
N LYS A 493 -21.59 -34.77 -8.72
CA LYS A 493 -22.87 -34.40 -9.33
C LYS A 493 -22.75 -33.25 -10.34
N CYS A 494 -21.58 -32.62 -10.45
CA CYS A 494 -21.38 -31.44 -11.29
C CYS A 494 -21.17 -31.85 -12.76
N GLU A 495 -22.15 -31.60 -13.61
CA GLU A 495 -22.07 -31.90 -15.06
C GLU A 495 -21.28 -30.84 -15.85
N ASP A 496 -21.25 -29.59 -15.39
CA ASP A 496 -20.53 -28.49 -16.05
C ASP A 496 -18.99 -28.67 -15.94
N PRO A 497 -18.27 -28.85 -17.07
CA PRO A 497 -16.82 -29.01 -17.07
C PRO A 497 -16.04 -27.82 -16.50
N ARG A 498 -16.51 -26.58 -16.73
CA ARG A 498 -15.82 -25.37 -16.25
C ARG A 498 -15.94 -25.26 -14.74
N ARG A 499 -17.17 -25.41 -14.22
CA ARG A 499 -17.42 -25.46 -12.77
C ARG A 499 -16.66 -26.60 -12.13
N ARG A 500 -16.65 -27.79 -12.73
CA ARG A 500 -15.89 -28.96 -12.24
C ARG A 500 -14.39 -28.65 -12.14
N ALA A 501 -13.79 -28.03 -13.15
CA ALA A 501 -12.37 -27.66 -13.11
C ALA A 501 -12.05 -26.64 -12.01
N MET A 502 -12.87 -25.59 -11.86
CA MET A 502 -12.70 -24.60 -10.80
C MET A 502 -12.86 -25.20 -9.41
N THR A 503 -13.92 -25.99 -9.18
CA THR A 503 -14.16 -26.67 -7.91
C THR A 503 -13.05 -27.66 -7.57
N THR A 504 -12.52 -28.40 -8.57
CA THR A 504 -11.38 -29.31 -8.37
C THR A 504 -10.14 -28.54 -7.93
N LYS A 505 -9.82 -27.41 -8.59
CA LYS A 505 -8.68 -26.57 -8.19
C LYS A 505 -8.83 -26.04 -6.78
N PHE A 506 -10.01 -25.54 -6.43
CA PHE A 506 -10.29 -25.05 -5.07
C PHE A 506 -10.16 -26.16 -4.02
N LEU A 507 -10.68 -27.36 -4.30
CA LEU A 507 -10.56 -28.52 -3.42
C LEU A 507 -9.11 -28.92 -3.17
N LEU A 508 -8.27 -28.94 -4.22
CA LEU A 508 -6.84 -29.22 -4.08
C LEU A 508 -6.17 -28.20 -3.16
N ARG A 509 -6.45 -26.91 -3.36
CA ARG A 509 -5.92 -25.85 -2.51
C ARG A 509 -6.43 -25.97 -1.07
N LEU A 510 -7.71 -26.26 -0.86
CA LEU A 510 -8.30 -26.41 0.47
C LEU A 510 -7.70 -27.59 1.25
N ARG A 511 -7.46 -28.73 0.60
CA ARG A 511 -6.76 -29.88 1.20
C ARG A 511 -5.32 -29.54 1.57
N LEU A 512 -4.64 -28.79 0.72
CA LEU A 512 -3.27 -28.33 0.96
C LEU A 512 -3.20 -27.47 2.23
N MET A 513 -4.09 -26.48 2.32
CA MET A 513 -4.22 -25.60 3.48
C MET A 513 -4.56 -26.40 4.74
N LEU A 514 -5.52 -27.33 4.66
CA LEU A 514 -5.88 -28.19 5.78
C LEU A 514 -4.69 -28.99 6.31
N SER A 515 -3.90 -29.61 5.41
CA SER A 515 -2.71 -30.37 5.81
C SER A 515 -1.68 -29.50 6.51
N ASP A 516 -1.43 -28.31 5.98
CA ASP A 516 -0.46 -27.36 6.57
C ASP A 516 -0.91 -26.89 7.95
N PHE A 517 -2.19 -26.57 8.11
CA PHE A 517 -2.73 -26.05 9.36
C PHE A 517 -2.84 -27.10 10.46
N LYS A 518 -3.08 -28.37 10.11
CA LYS A 518 -2.95 -29.48 11.05
C LYS A 518 -1.50 -29.58 11.58
N ALA A 519 -0.52 -29.54 10.68
CA ALA A 519 0.89 -29.57 11.07
C ALA A 519 1.29 -28.33 11.90
N ALA A 520 0.71 -27.17 11.62
CA ALA A 520 0.94 -25.96 12.41
C ALA A 520 0.46 -26.12 13.86
N ILE A 521 -0.72 -26.70 14.08
CA ILE A 521 -1.26 -26.93 15.43
C ILE A 521 -0.46 -27.99 16.21
N GLU A 522 0.16 -28.95 15.52
CA GLU A 522 1.06 -29.93 16.16
C GLU A 522 2.34 -29.27 16.71
N ASN A 523 2.84 -28.22 16.06
CA ASN A 523 4.01 -27.47 16.50
C ASN A 523 3.78 -25.95 16.41
N PRO A 524 2.97 -25.36 17.33
CA PRO A 524 2.56 -23.96 17.22
C PRO A 524 3.70 -22.94 17.25
N GLN A 525 4.78 -23.29 17.95
CA GLN A 525 5.98 -22.46 18.08
C GLN A 525 6.69 -22.30 16.73
N GLU A 526 6.85 -23.38 15.97
CA GLU A 526 7.51 -23.40 14.66
C GLU A 526 6.57 -23.03 13.49
N ALA A 527 5.29 -22.80 13.77
CA ALA A 527 4.31 -22.46 12.75
C ALA A 527 4.59 -21.07 12.17
N VAL A 528 4.78 -21.01 10.85
CA VAL A 528 4.98 -19.76 10.11
C VAL A 528 3.72 -19.36 9.35
N ALA A 529 3.52 -18.07 9.15
CA ALA A 529 2.48 -17.56 8.26
C ALA A 529 2.75 -18.05 6.82
N ARG A 530 1.69 -18.47 6.11
CA ARG A 530 1.79 -19.03 4.75
C ARG A 530 0.76 -18.44 3.80
N THR A 531 1.17 -18.28 2.55
CA THR A 531 0.32 -17.87 1.44
C THR A 531 0.26 -18.95 0.37
N TYR A 532 -0.79 -18.90 -0.45
CA TYR A 532 -1.10 -19.89 -1.46
C TYR A 532 -1.50 -19.23 -2.79
N LEU A 533 -1.20 -19.88 -3.92
CA LEU A 533 -1.54 -19.45 -5.29
C LEU A 533 -2.72 -20.25 -5.89
#